data_AF-A0A378B7G6-F1
#
_entry.id   AF-A0A378B7G6-F1
#
_cell.length_a   1.000
_cell.length_b   1.000
_cell.length_c   1.000
_cell.angle_alpha   90.00
_cell.angle_beta   90.00
_cell.angle_gamma   90.00
#
_symmetry.space_group_name_H-M   'P 1'
#
loop_
_entity.id
_entity.type
_entity.pdbx_description
1 polymer ?
#
loop_
_entity_poly.entity_id
_entity_poly.type
_entity_poly.pdbx_seq_one_letter_code
_entity_poly.pdbx_strand_id
1 'polypeptide(L)' 'MGFHANPWAHHHPSYHQGIADHELLVLSYPQPIDERQYQQFARDLGHEVMGRE' A
#
# COMPACT_ATOMS: atom_id res chain seq x y z
N MET A 1 0.03 20.48 0.30
CA MET A 1 -0.12 19.22 1.06
C MET A 1 1.17 18.38 1.13
N GLY A 2 2.25 18.66 0.38
CA GLY A 2 3.60 18.13 0.69
C GLY A 2 3.83 16.62 0.50
N PHE A 3 2.79 15.83 0.25
CA PHE A 3 2.91 14.40 -0.03
C PHE A 3 3.53 14.12 -1.40
N HIS A 4 4.27 13.01 -1.47
CA HIS A 4 4.90 12.48 -2.66
C HIS A 4 4.21 11.20 -3.10
N ALA A 5 3.83 11.15 -4.39
CA ALA A 5 3.32 9.93 -5.02
C ALA A 5 4.46 8.94 -5.25
N ASN A 6 4.24 7.69 -4.86
CA ASN A 6 5.20 6.61 -5.09
C ASN A 6 4.84 5.83 -6.37
N PRO A 7 5.83 5.43 -7.19
CA PRO A 7 5.59 4.85 -8.52
C PRO A 7 5.21 3.36 -8.51
N TRP A 8 5.04 2.73 -7.34
CA TRP A 8 4.72 1.30 -7.25
C TRP A 8 3.21 1.07 -7.20
N ALA A 9 2.74 0.18 -8.06
CA ALA A 9 1.34 -0.24 -8.08
C ALA A 9 0.97 -0.92 -6.76
N HIS A 10 -0.05 -0.41 -6.08
CA HIS A 10 -0.54 -0.94 -4.82
C HIS A 10 -1.97 -1.44 -4.99
N HIS A 11 -2.16 -2.73 -4.70
CA HIS A 11 -3.47 -3.36 -4.69
C HIS A 11 -3.88 -3.60 -3.24
N HIS A 12 -4.85 -2.81 -2.80
CA HIS A 12 -5.42 -2.96 -1.47
C HIS A 12 -6.45 -4.09 -1.49
N PRO A 13 -6.28 -5.13 -0.65
CA PRO A 13 -7.24 -6.22 -0.55
C PRO A 13 -8.65 -5.70 -0.25
N SER A 14 -9.69 -6.27 -0.85
CA SER A 14 -11.03 -5.93 -0.40
C SER A 14 -11.28 -6.49 1.00
N TYR A 15 -11.96 -5.71 1.85
CA TYR A 15 -12.38 -6.18 3.19
C TYR A 15 -13.48 -7.25 3.12
N HIS A 16 -14.21 -7.33 1.99
CA HIS A 16 -15.31 -8.28 1.82
C HIS A 16 -14.98 -9.33 0.76
N GLN A 17 -15.29 -10.59 1.08
CA GLN A 17 -15.12 -11.69 0.15
C GLN A 17 -15.99 -11.49 -1.10
N GLY A 18 -15.43 -11.81 -2.27
CA GLY A 18 -16.12 -11.68 -3.55
C GLY A 18 -16.05 -10.29 -4.18
N ILE A 19 -15.41 -9.32 -3.52
CA ILE A 19 -15.08 -8.02 -4.10
C ILE A 19 -13.62 -8.04 -4.54
N ALA A 20 -13.35 -7.53 -5.75
CA ALA A 20 -11.99 -7.44 -6.29
C ALA A 20 -11.13 -6.45 -5.50
N ASP A 21 -9.82 -6.74 -5.42
CA ASP A 21 -8.82 -5.85 -4.84
C ASP A 21 -8.79 -4.50 -5.59
N HIS A 22 -8.53 -3.43 -4.85
CA HIS A 22 -8.61 -2.06 -5.35
C HIS A 22 -7.22 -1.50 -5.64
N GLU A 23 -7.01 -0.98 -6.86
CA GLU A 23 -5.78 -0.24 -7.17
C GLU A 23 -5.82 1.14 -6.50
N LEU A 24 -4.79 1.43 -5.71
CA LEU A 24 -4.61 2.69 -4.99
C LEU A 24 -3.21 3.25 -5.21
N LEU A 25 -3.07 4.55 -4.99
CA LEU A 25 -1.77 5.23 -4.99
C LEU A 25 -1.26 5.40 -3.56
N VAL A 26 -0.03 4.95 -3.30
CA VAL A 26 0.63 5.18 -2.00
C VAL A 26 1.30 6.54 -2.00
N LEU A 27 0.91 7.38 -1.03
CA LEU A 27 1.53 8.68 -0.79
C LEU A 27 2.45 8.60 0.43
N SER A 28 3.57 9.33 0.38
CA SER A 28 4.55 9.41 1.46
C SER A 28 4.92 10.85 1.79
N TYR A 29 5.43 11.09 3.00
CA TYR A 29 5.85 12.39 3.49
C TYR A 29 6.99 12.20 4.51
N PRO A 30 8.01 13.07 4.56
CA PRO A 30 8.21 14.30 3.76
C PRO A 30 8.89 14.07 2.41
N GLN A 31 9.20 12.82 2.06
CA GLN A 31 9.96 12.47 0.87
C GLN A 31 9.43 11.15 0.30
N PRO A 32 9.64 10.85 -0.99
CA PRO A 32 9.31 9.55 -1.55
C PRO A 32 10.04 8.44 -0.80
N ILE A 33 9.39 7.28 -0.70
CA ILE A 33 10.05 6.06 -0.24
C ILE A 33 10.74 5.37 -1.40
N ASP A 34 11.69 4.47 -1.12
CA ASP A 34 12.24 3.56 -2.11
C ASP A 34 11.41 2.26 -2.25
N GLU A 35 11.80 1.40 -3.19
CA GLU A 35 11.08 0.16 -3.46
C GLU A 35 11.09 -0.80 -2.26
N ARG A 36 12.20 -0.86 -1.51
CA ARG A 36 12.33 -1.75 -0.36
C ARG A 36 11.42 -1.29 0.77
N GLN A 37 11.36 0.01 1.00
CA GLN A 37 10.44 0.63 1.95
C GLN A 37 8.97 0.43 1.53
N TYR A 38 8.67 0.52 0.23
CA TYR A 38 7.35 0.20 -0.29
C TYR A 38 6.96 -1.26 -0.05
N GLN A 39 7.85 -2.21 -0.36
CA GLN A 39 7.63 -3.64 -0.11
C GLN A 39 7.42 -3.93 1.38
N GLN A 40 8.18 -3.26 2.25
CA GLN A 40 8.01 -3.34 3.69
C GLN A 40 6.63 -2.84 4.11
N PHE A 41 6.25 -1.64 3.67
CA PHE A 41 4.94 -1.05 3.93
C PHE A 41 3.79 -1.96 3.46
N ALA A 42 3.86 -2.48 2.24
CA ALA A 42 2.81 -3.32 1.67
C ALA A 42 2.64 -4.63 2.45
N ARG A 43 3.75 -5.22 2.91
CA ARG A 43 3.72 -6.42 3.75
C ARG A 43 3.11 -6.14 5.12
N ASP A 44 3.55 -5.08 5.78
CA ASP A 44 3.06 -4.73 7.12
C ASP A 44 1.58 -4.36 7.09
N LEU A 45 1.14 -3.57 6.10
CA LEU A 45 -0.28 -3.29 5.88
C LEU A 45 -1.08 -4.58 5.65
N GLY A 46 -0.55 -5.47 4.80
CA GLY A 46 -1.17 -6.76 4.51
C GLY A 46 -1.36 -7.63 5.74
N HIS A 47 -0.34 -7.73 6.59
CA HIS A 47 -0.37 -8.57 7.78
C HIS A 47 -1.17 -7.95 8.93
N GLU A 48 -0.87 -6.70 9.29
CA GLU A 48 -1.39 -6.07 10.50
C GLU A 48 -2.84 -5.56 10.34
N VAL A 49 -3.18 -5.05 9.15
CA VAL A 49 -4.49 -4.42 8.92
C VAL A 49 -5.40 -5.32 8.08
N MET A 50 -4.84 -5.97 7.07
CA MET A 50 -5.64 -6.75 6.11
C MET A 50 -5.76 -8.24 6.48
N GLY A 51 -4.95 -8.74 7.43
CA GLY A 51 -4.97 -10.14 7.87
C GLY A 51 -4.57 -11.15 6.80
N ARG A 52 -3.67 -10.78 5.87
CA ARG A 52 -3.08 -11.69 4.87
C ARG A 52 -1.77 -12.28 5.41
N GLU A 53 -1.68 -13.61 5.42
CA GLU A 53 -0.46 -14.40 5.74
C GLU A 53 0.50 -14.48 4.54
#